data_AF-A0A353R1B6-F1
#
_entry.id   AF-A0A353R1B6-F1
#
_cell.length_a   1.000
_cell.length_b   1.000
_cell.length_c   1.000
_cell.angle_alpha   90.00
_cell.angle_beta   90.00
_cell.angle_gamma   90.00
#
_symmetry.space_group_name_H-M   'P 1'
#
loop_
_entity.id
_entity.type
_entity.pdbx_description
1 polymer ?
#
loop_
_entity_poly.entity_id
_entity_poly.type
_entity_poly.pdbx_seq_one_letter_code
_entity_poly.pdbx_strand_id
1 'polypeptide(L)'
;MSRLPVWPLLALIPLAEIFLLGRVGVRLGATPLLILIVVTGLLGLWLLRRAGRPALRAIRRLDATMDQAQITESWEKALLFIAGVLLVLPGPLSDLAGLTLVWPDSRKQLAGWIARRIVRFMPARSSGRVVEGEVLRKSSRRP
;
A
#
# COMPACT_ATOMS: atom_id res chain seq x y z
N MET A 1 20.20 -17.59 5.11
CA MET A 1 19.65 -16.25 5.44
C MET A 1 18.52 -16.43 6.45
N SER A 2 18.81 -16.27 7.74
CA SER A 2 17.81 -16.35 8.80
C SER A 2 16.77 -15.25 8.59
N ARG A 3 15.53 -15.65 8.28
CA ARG A 3 14.40 -14.72 8.21
C ARG A 3 14.20 -14.17 9.63
N LEU A 4 14.68 -12.95 9.87
CA LEU A 4 14.42 -12.28 11.14
C LEU A 4 12.91 -12.28 11.36
N PRO A 5 12.41 -12.76 12.52
CA PRO A 5 10.99 -12.77 12.78
C PRO A 5 10.47 -11.33 12.74
N VAL A 6 9.43 -11.07 11.96
CA VAL A 6 8.79 -9.74 11.85
C VAL A 6 7.87 -9.44 13.05
N TRP A 7 7.52 -10.47 13.82
CA TRP A 7 6.65 -10.42 14.99
C TRP A 7 7.08 -9.38 16.05
N PRO A 8 8.38 -9.22 16.41
CA PRO A 8 8.82 -8.25 17.39
C PRO A 8 8.56 -6.81 16.94
N LEU A 9 8.78 -6.50 15.66
CA LEU A 9 8.51 -5.18 15.11
C LEU A 9 7.00 -4.88 15.10
N LEU A 10 6.19 -5.90 14.78
CA LEU A 10 4.74 -5.79 14.76
C LEU A 10 4.15 -5.57 16.16
N ALA A 11 4.76 -6.14 17.20
CA ALA A 11 4.40 -5.92 18.59
C ALA A 11 4.88 -4.56 19.13
N LEU A 12 6.02 -4.06 18.65
CA LEU A 12 6.60 -2.80 19.15
C LEU A 12 5.72 -1.59 18.84
N ILE A 13 5.05 -1.58 17.68
CA ILE A 13 4.17 -0.47 17.25
C ILE A 13 3.02 -0.24 18.25
N PRO A 14 2.13 -1.20 18.53
CA PRO A 14 1.03 -0.98 19.47
C PRO A 14 1.52 -0.69 20.90
N LEU A 15 2.68 -1.24 21.32
CA LEU A 15 3.28 -0.90 22.60
C LEU A 15 3.68 0.60 22.66
N ALA A 16 4.29 1.11 21.58
CA ALA A 16 4.64 2.52 21.46
C ALA A 16 3.40 3.42 21.47
N GLU A 17 2.31 3.00 20.82
CA GLU A 17 1.04 3.73 20.81
C GLU A 17 0.43 3.84 22.20
N ILE A 18 0.35 2.73 22.95
CA ILE A 18 -0.18 2.73 24.32
C ILE A 18 0.65 3.65 25.23
N PHE A 19 1.98 3.60 25.11
CA PHE A 19 2.88 4.49 25.85
C PHE A 19 2.63 5.97 25.52
N LEU A 20 2.49 6.30 24.23
CA LEU A 20 2.25 7.68 23.79
C LEU A 20 0.85 8.15 24.18
N LEU A 21 -0.19 7.33 24.03
CA LEU A 21 -1.55 7.61 24.48
C LEU A 21 -1.58 7.93 25.97
N GLY A 22 -0.87 7.16 26.79
CA GLY A 22 -0.75 7.44 28.22
C GLY A 22 -0.11 8.81 28.48
N ARG A 23 1.00 9.12 27.79
CA ARG A 23 1.70 10.40 27.96
C ARG A 23 0.91 11.61 27.46
N VAL A 24 0.18 11.44 26.36
CA VAL A 24 -0.74 12.43 25.78
C VAL A 24 -1.95 12.61 26.70
N GLY A 25 -2.53 11.52 27.20
CA GLY A 25 -3.67 11.51 28.12
C GLY A 25 -3.41 12.22 29.44
N VAL A 26 -2.20 12.09 30.01
CA VAL A 26 -1.80 12.84 31.20
C VAL A 26 -1.73 14.36 30.94
N ARG A 27 -1.34 14.77 29.73
CA ARG A 27 -1.19 16.20 29.37
C ARG A 27 -2.49 16.86 28.92
N LEU A 28 -3.29 16.14 28.13
CA LEU A 28 -4.54 16.65 27.55
C LEU A 28 -5.75 16.37 28.43
N GLY A 29 -5.72 15.31 29.24
CA GLY A 29 -6.87 14.80 29.96
C GLY A 29 -7.67 13.76 29.16
N ALA A 30 -8.48 12.97 29.87
CA ALA A 30 -9.19 11.83 29.28
C ALA A 30 -10.27 12.23 28.27
N THR A 31 -11.06 13.27 28.56
CA THR A 31 -12.17 13.72 27.71
C THR A 31 -11.71 14.16 26.30
N PRO A 32 -10.74 15.08 26.14
CA PRO A 32 -10.28 15.47 24.80
C PRO A 32 -9.58 14.33 24.07
N LEU A 33 -8.88 13.43 24.77
CA LEU A 33 -8.28 12.24 24.16
C LEU A 33 -9.35 11.30 23.60
N LEU A 34 -10.43 11.07 24.34
CA LEU A 34 -11.53 10.23 23.90
C LEU A 34 -12.25 10.83 22.69
N ILE A 35 -12.49 12.14 22.69
CA ILE A 35 -13.06 12.85 21.54
C ILE A 35 -12.13 12.68 20.32
N LEU A 36 -10.82 12.88 20.49
CA LEU A 36 -9.85 12.74 19.40
C LEU A 36 -9.91 11.34 18.79
N ILE A 37 -9.84 10.29 19.62
CA ILE A 37 -9.90 8.89 19.17
C ILE A 37 -11.19 8.59 18.41
N VAL A 38 -12.34 9.08 18.90
CA VAL A 38 -13.62 8.87 18.23
C VAL A 38 -13.64 9.59 16.87
N VAL A 39 -13.16 10.84 16.82
CA VAL A 39 -13.13 11.63 15.58
C VAL A 39 -12.19 10.99 14.55
N THR A 40 -10.98 10.60 14.93
CA THR A 40 -10.03 9.95 14.01
C THR A 40 -10.54 8.60 13.56
N GLY A 41 -11.12 7.80 14.46
CA GLY A 41 -11.74 6.51 14.14
C GLY A 41 -12.92 6.63 13.16
N LEU A 42 -13.79 7.63 13.34
CA LEU A 42 -14.90 7.90 12.42
C LEU A 42 -14.39 8.34 11.04
N LEU A 43 -13.38 9.21 10.99
CA LEU A 43 -12.73 9.62 9.75
C LEU A 43 -12.10 8.41 9.03
N GLY A 44 -11.39 7.56 9.77
CA GLY A 44 -10.82 6.32 9.27
C GLY A 44 -11.88 5.40 8.67
N LEU A 45 -12.97 5.16 9.40
CA LEU A 45 -14.08 4.32 8.92
C LEU A 45 -14.74 4.89 7.66
N TRP A 46 -14.91 6.22 7.59
CA TRP A 46 -15.43 6.89 6.40
C TRP A 46 -14.49 6.70 5.19
N LEU A 47 -13.18 6.82 5.39
CA LEU A 47 -12.19 6.57 4.35
C LEU A 47 -12.19 5.12 3.91
N LEU A 48 -12.29 4.14 4.82
CA LEU A 48 -12.37 2.72 4.47
C LEU A 48 -13.58 2.42 3.59
N ARG A 49 -14.74 3.02 3.91
CA ARG A 49 -15.96 2.88 3.10
C ARG A 49 -15.78 3.46 1.69
N ARG A 50 -15.13 4.64 1.59
CA ARG A 50 -14.95 5.34 0.31
C ARG A 50 -13.84 4.74 -0.55
N ALA A 51 -12.70 4.40 0.05
CA ALA A 51 -11.47 3.96 -0.61
C ALA A 51 -11.36 2.44 -0.76
N GLY A 52 -12.14 1.64 -0.02
CA GLY A 52 -12.03 0.17 -0.03
C GLY A 52 -12.25 -0.46 -1.41
N ARG A 53 -13.40 -0.22 -2.06
CA ARG A 53 -13.66 -0.79 -3.41
C ARG A 53 -12.68 -0.26 -4.46
N PRO A 54 -12.37 1.06 -4.53
CA PRO A 54 -11.34 1.57 -5.43
C PRO A 54 -9.96 0.95 -5.22
N ALA A 55 -9.51 0.80 -3.97
CA ALA A 55 -8.22 0.24 -3.62
C ALA A 55 -8.12 -1.24 -4.03
N LEU A 56 -9.14 -2.04 -3.71
CA LEU A 56 -9.16 -3.46 -4.09
C LEU A 56 -9.14 -3.63 -5.61
N ARG A 57 -9.90 -2.81 -6.35
CA ARG A 57 -9.87 -2.84 -7.81
C ARG A 57 -8.53 -2.40 -8.39
N ALA A 58 -7.92 -1.39 -7.80
CA ALA A 58 -6.59 -0.91 -8.20
C ALA A 58 -5.54 -2.01 -8.04
N ILE A 59 -5.49 -2.64 -6.86
CA ILE A 59 -4.53 -3.71 -6.57
C ILE A 59 -4.77 -4.92 -7.49
N ARG A 60 -6.02 -5.32 -7.73
CA ARG A 60 -6.36 -6.43 -8.63
C ARG A 60 -6.00 -6.18 -10.10
N ARG A 61 -5.88 -4.92 -10.52
CA ARG A 61 -5.52 -4.53 -11.89
C ARG A 61 -4.02 -4.34 -12.09
N LEU A 62 -3.22 -4.37 -11.01
CA LEU A 62 -1.77 -4.28 -11.12
C LEU A 62 -1.26 -5.47 -11.95
N ASP A 63 -0.65 -5.15 -13.08
CA ASP A 63 -0.03 -6.10 -14.00
C ASP A 63 1.33 -5.58 -14.45
N ALA A 64 2.20 -6.49 -14.90
CA ALA A 64 3.55 -6.20 -15.40
C ALA A 64 3.57 -5.42 -16.72
N THR A 65 2.42 -5.25 -17.37
CA THR A 65 2.25 -4.47 -18.59
C THR A 65 1.95 -2.98 -18.34
N MET A 66 1.66 -2.60 -17.08
CA MET A 66 1.31 -1.23 -16.72
C MET A 66 2.52 -0.29 -16.74
N ASP A 67 2.28 0.95 -17.14
CA ASP A 67 3.29 2.01 -17.03
C ASP A 67 3.44 2.53 -15.59
N GLN A 68 4.47 3.35 -15.36
CA GLN A 68 4.73 3.91 -14.05
C GLN A 68 3.58 4.80 -13.53
N ALA A 69 2.87 5.52 -14.40
CA ALA A 69 1.77 6.41 -14.01
C ALA A 69 0.55 5.60 -13.54
N GLN A 70 0.21 4.52 -14.25
CA GLN A 70 -0.87 3.59 -13.91
C GLN A 70 -0.58 2.86 -12.59
N ILE A 71 0.67 2.44 -12.38
CA ILE A 71 1.10 1.86 -11.10
C ILE A 71 0.99 2.90 -9.98
N THR A 72 1.41 4.15 -10.22
CA THR A 72 1.30 5.25 -9.24
C THR A 72 -0.14 5.50 -8.84
N GLU A 73 -1.07 5.63 -9.80
CA GLU A 73 -2.49 5.84 -9.53
C GLU A 73 -3.09 4.69 -8.70
N SER A 74 -2.66 3.45 -8.98
CA SER A 74 -3.10 2.28 -8.25
C SER A 74 -2.63 2.30 -6.79
N TRP A 75 -1.38 2.70 -6.56
CA TRP A 75 -0.84 2.89 -5.21
C TRP A 75 -1.45 4.07 -4.47
N GLU A 76 -1.82 5.15 -5.14
CA GLU A 76 -2.56 6.24 -4.49
C GLU A 76 -3.89 5.75 -3.92
N LYS A 77 -4.64 4.93 -4.68
CA LYS A 77 -5.90 4.35 -4.20
C LYS A 77 -5.67 3.41 -3.02
N ALA A 78 -4.63 2.56 -3.09
CA ALA A 78 -4.25 1.66 -2.00
C ALA A 78 -3.80 2.41 -0.73
N LEU A 79 -2.97 3.45 -0.88
CA LEU A 79 -2.47 4.26 0.22
C LEU A 79 -3.58 5.05 0.91
N LEU A 80 -4.59 5.53 0.18
CA LEU A 80 -5.75 6.17 0.80
C LEU A 80 -6.57 5.18 1.64
N PHE A 81 -6.66 3.92 1.22
CA PHE A 81 -7.28 2.88 2.03
C PHE A 81 -6.44 2.55 3.27
N ILE A 82 -5.11 2.41 3.12
CA ILE A 82 -4.18 2.21 4.24
C ILE A 82 -4.27 3.35 5.24
N ALA A 83 -4.39 4.60 4.78
CA ALA A 83 -4.62 5.76 5.63
C ALA A 83 -5.87 5.57 6.51
N GLY A 84 -6.97 5.11 5.91
CA GLY A 84 -8.20 4.78 6.63
C GLY A 84 -8.00 3.68 7.66
N VAL A 85 -7.22 2.62 7.35
CA VAL A 85 -6.91 1.54 8.31
C VAL A 85 -6.13 2.10 9.50
N LEU A 86 -5.11 2.93 9.25
CA LEU A 86 -4.28 3.53 10.29
C LEU A 86 -5.11 4.43 11.22
N LEU A 87 -6.01 5.26 10.69
CA LEU A 87 -6.85 6.14 11.50
C LEU A 87 -7.92 5.41 12.33
N VAL A 88 -8.28 4.18 11.96
CA VAL A 88 -9.17 3.34 12.78
C VAL A 88 -8.44 2.79 14.00
N LEU A 89 -7.11 2.61 13.92
CA LEU A 89 -6.30 2.19 15.04
C LEU A 89 -6.08 3.39 15.98
N PRO A 90 -6.55 3.33 17.24
CA PRO A 90 -6.39 4.44 18.16
C PRO A 90 -4.91 4.57 18.54
N GLY A 91 -4.25 5.66 18.13
CA GLY A 91 -2.83 5.85 18.42
C GLY A 91 -2.24 7.12 17.80
N PRO A 92 -1.41 7.91 18.52
CA PRO A 92 -0.80 9.11 18.00
C PRO A 92 0.09 8.90 16.76
N LEU A 93 0.82 7.77 16.67
CA LEU A 93 1.68 7.51 15.51
C LEU A 93 0.83 7.12 14.29
N SER A 94 -0.16 6.25 14.50
CA SER A 94 -1.10 5.81 13.47
C SER A 94 -1.98 6.95 12.98
N ASP A 95 -2.41 7.83 13.88
CA ASP A 95 -3.15 9.06 13.56
C ASP A 95 -2.30 9.99 12.70
N LEU A 96 -1.05 10.25 13.09
CA LEU A 96 -0.15 11.11 12.34
C LEU A 96 0.16 10.52 10.95
N ALA A 97 0.48 9.24 10.88
CA ALA A 97 0.77 8.56 9.61
C ALA A 97 -0.46 8.51 8.70
N GLY A 98 -1.63 8.19 9.26
CA GLY A 98 -2.90 8.14 8.56
C GLY A 98 -3.29 9.51 8.01
N LEU A 99 -3.28 10.56 8.84
CA LEU A 99 -3.57 11.94 8.42
C LEU A 99 -2.57 12.42 7.36
N THR A 100 -1.29 12.08 7.51
CA THR A 100 -0.28 12.39 6.50
C THR A 100 -0.63 11.75 5.16
N LEU A 101 -1.12 10.50 5.11
CA LEU A 101 -1.51 9.81 3.87
C LEU A 101 -2.85 10.26 3.29
N VAL A 102 -3.73 10.84 4.11
CA VAL A 102 -4.96 11.50 3.63
C VAL A 102 -4.60 12.72 2.77
N TRP A 103 -3.52 13.43 3.12
CA TRP A 103 -3.06 14.57 2.35
C TRP A 103 -2.67 14.17 0.91
N PRO A 104 -3.16 14.88 -0.13
CA PRO A 104 -2.93 14.47 -1.52
C PRO A 104 -1.45 14.45 -1.93
N ASP A 105 -0.68 15.47 -1.53
CA ASP A 105 0.68 15.65 -2.02
C ASP A 105 1.65 14.60 -1.47
N SER A 106 1.59 14.36 -0.16
CA SER A 106 2.36 13.29 0.51
C SER A 106 2.03 11.91 -0.07
N ARG A 107 0.75 11.64 -0.32
CA ARG A 107 0.29 10.38 -0.91
C ARG A 107 0.81 10.20 -2.33
N LYS A 108 0.72 11.23 -3.18
CA LYS A 108 1.25 11.22 -4.55
C LYS A 108 2.76 10.98 -4.57
N GLN A 109 3.49 11.66 -3.69
CA GLN A 109 4.95 11.50 -3.56
C GLN A 109 5.31 10.07 -3.16
N LEU A 110 4.65 9.51 -2.15
CA LEU A 110 4.89 8.15 -1.69
C LEU A 110 4.49 7.12 -2.76
N ALA A 111 3.32 7.27 -3.39
CA ALA A 111 2.88 6.38 -4.46
C ALA A 111 3.86 6.37 -5.63
N GLY A 112 4.34 7.55 -6.05
CA GLY A 112 5.34 7.67 -7.11
C GLY A 112 6.68 7.05 -6.71
N TRP A 113 7.09 7.18 -5.45
CA TRP A 113 8.29 6.51 -4.94
C TRP A 113 8.16 4.98 -4.98
N ILE A 114 7.01 4.44 -4.54
CA ILE A 114 6.73 3.00 -4.59
C ILE A 114 6.72 2.51 -6.04
N ALA A 115 6.04 3.22 -6.96
CA ALA A 115 5.99 2.86 -8.37
C ALA A 115 7.38 2.79 -9.01
N ARG A 116 8.24 3.80 -8.76
CA ARG A 116 9.64 3.79 -9.22
C ARG A 116 10.47 2.63 -8.66
N ARG A 117 10.14 2.11 -7.47
CA ARG A 117 10.80 0.92 -6.93
C ARG A 117 10.31 -0.32 -7.65
N ILE A 118 9.00 -0.49 -7.79
CA ILE A 118 8.40 -1.67 -8.44
C ILE A 118 8.86 -1.82 -9.88
N VAL A 119 8.85 -0.74 -10.68
CA VAL A 119 9.29 -0.77 -12.07
C VAL A 119 10.76 -1.20 -12.18
N ARG A 120 11.62 -0.82 -11.23
CA ARG A 120 13.03 -1.27 -11.20
C ARG A 120 13.20 -2.75 -10.88
N PHE A 121 12.26 -3.35 -10.15
CA PHE A 121 12.32 -4.75 -9.76
C PHE A 121 11.53 -5.68 -10.70
N MET A 122 10.68 -5.14 -11.56
CA MET A 122 10.09 -5.91 -12.66
C MET A 122 11.20 -6.19 -13.68
N PRO A 123 11.63 -7.45 -13.85
CA PRO A 123 12.46 -7.78 -14.99
C PRO A 123 11.67 -7.39 -16.23
N ALA A 124 12.28 -6.60 -17.14
CA ALA A 124 11.75 -6.44 -18.47
C ALA A 124 11.51 -7.85 -18.99
N ARG A 125 10.25 -8.28 -19.05
CA ARG A 125 9.92 -9.55 -19.67
C ARG A 125 10.50 -9.39 -21.06
N SER A 126 11.52 -10.18 -21.37
CA SER A 126 12.01 -10.31 -22.73
C SER A 126 10.77 -10.64 -23.54
N SER A 127 10.25 -9.63 -24.24
CA SER A 127 9.23 -9.81 -25.26
C SER A 127 9.68 -11.02 -26.03
N GLY A 128 8.80 -12.03 -26.11
CA GLY A 128 9.15 -13.35 -26.58
C GLY A 128 10.07 -13.22 -27.78
N ARG A 129 11.26 -13.84 -27.70
CA ARG A 129 11.89 -14.32 -28.92
C ARG A 129 10.83 -15.22 -29.55
N VAL A 130 10.04 -14.65 -30.46
CA VAL A 130 9.32 -15.41 -31.47
C VAL A 130 10.45 -16.09 -32.22
N VAL A 131 10.79 -17.30 -31.78
CA VAL A 131 11.61 -18.19 -32.57
C VAL A 131 10.69 -18.56 -33.72
N GLU A 132 10.83 -17.81 -34.80
CA GLU A 132 10.26 -18.12 -36.09
C GLU A 132 10.83 -19.48 -36.49
N GLY A 133 10.10 -20.53 -36.14
CA GLY A 133 10.42 -21.88 -36.56
C GLY A 133 10.09 -21.97 -38.04
N GLU A 134 11.09 -21.83 -38.91
CA GLU A 134 10.95 -22.28 -40.29
C GLU A 134 10.51 -23.75 -40.27
N VAL A 135 9.28 -23.99 -40.72
CA VAL A 135 8.78 -25.35 -40.93
C VAL A 135 9.52 -25.91 -42.13
N LEU A 136 10.63 -26.62 -41.88
CA LEU A 136 11.29 -27.42 -42.91
C LEU A 136 10.30 -28.47 -43.42
N ARG A 137 9.71 -28.17 -44.58
CA ARG A 137 8.84 -29.04 -45.34
C ARG A 137 9.61 -30.31 -45.69
N LYS A 138 9.39 -31.38 -44.93
CA LYS A 138 9.90 -32.72 -45.26
C LYS A 138 9.22 -33.18 -46.54
N SER A 139 9.92 -32.95 -47.66
CA SER A 139 9.60 -33.51 -48.97
C SER A 139 9.55 -35.03 -48.86
N SER A 140 8.33 -35.56 -48.78
CA SER A 140 8.02 -36.97 -48.88
C SER A 140 8.25 -37.38 -50.34
N ARG A 141 9.48 -37.79 -50.64
CA ARG A 141 9.82 -38.48 -51.89
C ARG A 141 9.26 -39.90 -51.77
N ARG A 142 8.15 -40.14 -52.48
CA ARG A 142 7.59 -41.47 -52.72
C ARG A 142 8.62 -42.33 -53.45
N PRO A 143 8.84 -43.60 -53.07
CA PRO A 143 9.16 -44.63 -54.04
C PRO A 143 7.92 -45.04 -54.82
#